data_AF-A0A434LXU1-F1
#
_entry.id   AF-A0A434LXU1-F1
#
_cell.length_a   1.000
_cell.length_b   1.000
_cell.length_c   1.000
_cell.angle_alpha   90.00
_cell.angle_beta   90.00
_cell.angle_gamma   90.00
#
_symmetry.space_group_name_H-M   'P 1'
#
loop_
_entity.id
_entity.type
_entity.pdbx_description
1 polymer ?
#
loop_
_entity_poly.entity_id
_entity_poly.type
_entity_poly.pdbx_seq_one_letter_code
_entity_poly.pdbx_strand_id
1 'polypeptide(L)'
;DRGGEDRGGEDRGGEDWRGRLDELKVPLLVIHGTADPIFPVEHGAALAEAVAGASLVRIEGGGHELHPDDWAAIVDAIVTHARAK
;
A
#
# COMPACT_ATOMS: atom_id res chain seq x y z
N ASP A 1 22.61 23.93 -26.54
CA ASP A 1 23.35 22.70 -26.87
C ASP A 1 23.36 21.79 -25.66
N ARG A 2 23.25 20.47 -25.89
CA ARG A 2 22.71 19.36 -25.07
C ARG A 2 21.17 19.36 -24.99
N GLY A 3 20.38 18.62 -25.79
CA GLY A 3 20.63 17.33 -26.45
C GLY A 3 20.82 16.27 -25.37
N GLY A 4 19.83 15.48 -24.93
CA GLY A 4 18.76 14.82 -25.66
C GLY A 4 18.99 13.31 -25.47
N GLU A 5 17.94 12.58 -25.09
CA GLU A 5 17.83 11.12 -24.97
C GLU A 5 18.13 10.50 -23.59
N ASP A 6 17.08 10.43 -22.76
CA ASP A 6 16.77 9.15 -22.11
C ASP A 6 15.33 8.78 -22.51
N ARG A 7 15.18 7.65 -23.21
CA ARG A 7 13.88 7.10 -23.62
C ARG A 7 13.64 5.84 -22.79
N GLY A 8 13.46 6.02 -21.48
CA GLY A 8 12.75 5.05 -20.65
C GLY A 8 11.27 5.39 -20.68
N GLY A 9 10.39 4.42 -20.90
CA GLY A 9 8.95 4.65 -20.77
C GLY A 9 8.63 4.96 -19.31
N GLU A 10 8.64 6.24 -18.96
CA GLU A 10 8.36 6.72 -17.60
C GLU A 10 6.93 6.33 -17.24
N ASP A 11 6.79 5.56 -16.17
CA ASP A 11 5.51 5.34 -15.49
C ASP A 11 5.12 6.66 -14.80
N ARG A 12 4.68 7.63 -15.62
CA ARG A 12 4.33 9.00 -15.21
C ARG A 12 3.31 9.01 -14.08
N GLY A 13 2.49 7.96 -13.99
CA GLY A 13 1.53 7.79 -12.91
C GLY A 13 2.20 7.77 -11.54
N GLY A 14 3.27 6.99 -11.35
CA GLY A 14 3.93 6.88 -10.06
C GLY A 14 4.66 8.16 -9.63
N GLU A 15 5.24 8.88 -10.59
CA GLU A 15 5.99 10.12 -10.32
C GLU A 15 5.06 11.27 -9.91
N ASP A 16 3.87 11.38 -10.52
CA ASP A 16 2.88 12.42 -10.23
C ASP A 16 2.29 12.34 -8.80
N TRP A 17 2.38 11.16 -8.16
CA TRP A 17 1.86 10.91 -6.81
C TRP A 17 2.95 10.77 -5.74
N ARG A 18 4.23 10.81 -6.13
CA ARG A 18 5.34 10.66 -5.18
C ARG A 18 5.30 11.81 -4.15
N GLY A 19 5.24 11.43 -2.87
CA GLY A 19 5.28 12.37 -1.75
C GLY A 19 3.96 13.10 -1.46
N ARG A 20 2.84 12.67 -2.05
CA ARG A 20 1.51 13.30 -1.89
C ARG A 20 0.53 12.50 -1.04
N LEU A 21 1.01 11.44 -0.38
CA LEU A 21 0.15 10.55 0.41
C LEU A 21 -0.49 11.29 1.61
N ASP A 22 0.20 12.28 2.17
CA ASP A 22 -0.27 13.16 3.25
C ASP A 22 -1.45 14.07 2.84
N GLU A 23 -1.67 14.25 1.53
CA GLU A 23 -2.83 14.94 0.98
C GLU A 23 -4.14 14.14 1.18
N LEU A 24 -4.08 12.81 1.38
CA LEU A 24 -5.26 11.97 1.56
C LEU A 24 -6.04 12.39 2.83
N LYS A 25 -7.32 12.73 2.65
CA LYS A 25 -8.27 13.11 3.73
C LYS A 25 -9.32 12.04 4.00
N VAL A 26 -9.23 10.89 3.32
CA VAL A 26 -10.12 9.76 3.50
C VAL A 26 -9.45 8.70 4.37
N PRO A 27 -10.22 7.90 5.14
CA PRO A 27 -9.66 6.77 5.88
C PRO A 27 -8.90 5.81 4.95
N LEU A 28 -7.67 5.44 5.34
CA LEU A 28 -6.82 4.48 4.64
C LEU A 28 -6.63 3.21 5.47
N LEU A 29 -6.78 2.06 4.82
CA LEU A 29 -6.41 0.74 5.35
C LEU A 29 -5.34 0.14 4.45
N VAL A 30 -4.24 -0.29 5.06
CA VAL A 30 -3.18 -1.07 4.43
C VAL A 30 -3.27 -2.50 4.95
N ILE A 31 -3.23 -3.49 4.06
CA ILE A 31 -3.16 -4.91 4.42
C ILE A 31 -1.91 -5.48 3.76
N HIS A 32 -1.01 -6.10 4.54
CA HIS A 32 0.30 -6.55 4.05
C HIS A 32 0.71 -7.91 4.64
N GLY A 33 1.21 -8.83 3.81
CA GLY A 33 1.73 -10.13 4.24
C GLY A 33 3.14 -10.06 4.83
N THR A 34 3.36 -10.55 6.04
CA THR A 34 4.68 -10.44 6.70
C THR A 34 5.80 -11.25 6.03
N ALA A 35 5.43 -12.19 5.15
CA ALA A 35 6.35 -13.03 4.40
C ALA A 35 6.32 -12.73 2.88
N ASP A 36 5.84 -11.56 2.46
CA ASP A 36 5.89 -11.13 1.05
C ASP A 36 7.35 -11.08 0.55
N PRO A 37 7.73 -11.91 -0.46
CA PRO A 37 9.09 -11.98 -0.96
C PRO A 37 9.43 -10.88 -1.98
N ILE A 38 8.44 -10.12 -2.45
CA ILE A 38 8.57 -9.06 -3.44
C ILE A 38 8.64 -7.70 -2.75
N PHE A 39 7.74 -7.45 -1.80
CA PHE A 39 7.68 -6.19 -1.06
C PHE A 39 7.80 -6.42 0.45
N PRO A 40 8.88 -5.93 1.09
CA PRO A 40 9.02 -6.01 2.54
C PRO A 40 7.84 -5.36 3.27
N VAL A 41 7.48 -5.91 4.44
CA VAL A 41 6.35 -5.42 5.26
C VAL A 41 6.53 -3.96 5.70
N GLU A 42 7.77 -3.48 5.74
CA GLU A 42 8.14 -2.10 6.02
C GLU A 42 7.57 -1.13 4.99
N HIS A 43 7.34 -1.56 3.74
CA HIS A 43 6.67 -0.72 2.74
C HIS A 43 5.21 -0.46 3.12
N GLY A 44 4.49 -1.48 3.59
CA GLY A 44 3.13 -1.32 4.11
C GLY A 44 3.10 -0.44 5.36
N ALA A 45 4.09 -0.58 6.25
CA ALA A 45 4.24 0.29 7.40
C ALA A 45 4.48 1.75 7.02
N ALA A 46 5.40 2.02 6.09
CA ALA A 46 5.68 3.36 5.60
C ALA A 46 4.44 4.02 4.96
N LEU A 47 3.63 3.25 4.23
CA LEU A 47 2.38 3.75 3.65
C LEU A 47 1.36 4.16 4.72
N ALA A 48 1.21 3.36 5.78
CA ALA A 48 0.32 3.68 6.89
C ALA A 48 0.84 4.87 7.73
N GLU A 49 2.16 5.02 7.89
CA GLU A 49 2.75 6.16 8.60
C GLU A 49 2.62 7.47 7.82
N ALA A 50 2.63 7.41 6.48
CA ALA A 50 2.53 8.59 5.62
C ALA A 50 1.15 9.26 5.64
N VAL A 51 0.10 8.56 6.09
CA VAL A 51 -1.29 9.04 6.03
C VAL A 51 -1.89 9.12 7.43
N ALA A 52 -2.28 10.33 7.85
CA ALA A 52 -2.88 10.55 9.16
C ALA A 52 -4.18 9.75 9.32
N GLY A 53 -4.26 8.95 10.38
CA GLY A 53 -5.43 8.11 10.67
C GLY A 53 -5.52 6.83 9.83
N ALA A 54 -4.46 6.48 9.09
CA ALA A 54 -4.40 5.19 8.44
C ALA A 54 -4.25 4.03 9.44
N SER A 55 -4.68 2.86 9.01
CA SER A 55 -4.55 1.61 9.74
C SER A 55 -3.75 0.60 8.94
N LEU A 56 -3.04 -0.29 9.64
CA LEU A 56 -2.27 -1.37 9.04
C LEU A 56 -2.68 -2.71 9.66
N VAL A 57 -3.03 -3.66 8.80
CA VAL A 57 -3.24 -5.06 9.15
C VAL A 57 -2.10 -5.87 8.56
N ARG A 58 -1.36 -6.58 9.42
CA ARG A 58 -0.32 -7.52 9.01
C ARG A 58 -0.89 -8.93 9.00
N ILE A 59 -0.77 -9.62 7.87
CA ILE A 59 -1.14 -11.02 7.73
C ILE A 59 0.11 -11.85 8.03
N GLU A 60 0.14 -12.47 9.21
CA GLU A 60 1.31 -13.23 9.67
C GLU A 60 1.55 -14.45 8.78
N GLY A 61 2.75 -14.59 8.22
CA GLY A 61 3.08 -15.62 7.24
C GLY A 61 2.47 -15.41 5.85
N GLY A 62 1.66 -14.36 5.65
CA GLY A 62 1.07 -14.02 4.36
C GLY A 62 2.12 -13.59 3.34
N GLY A 63 1.95 -14.02 2.09
CA GLY A 63 2.85 -13.69 0.98
C GLY A 63 2.38 -12.46 0.17
N HIS A 64 2.87 -12.37 -1.07
CA HIS A 64 2.47 -11.31 -2.00
C HIS A 64 1.04 -11.46 -2.52
N GLU A 65 0.59 -12.70 -2.71
CA GLU A 65 -0.74 -13.02 -3.23
C GLU A 65 -1.73 -13.30 -2.09
N LEU A 66 -3.02 -13.10 -2.37
CA LEU A 66 -4.09 -13.34 -1.39
C LEU A 66 -4.39 -14.83 -1.27
N HIS A 67 -3.85 -15.48 -0.23
CA HIS A 67 -4.15 -16.88 0.04
C HIS A 67 -5.58 -17.04 0.60
N PRO A 68 -6.35 -18.07 0.20
CA PRO A 68 -7.71 -18.30 0.70
C PRO A 68 -7.86 -18.35 2.21
N ASP A 69 -6.85 -18.87 2.90
CA ASP A 69 -6.85 -18.96 4.37
C ASP A 69 -6.83 -17.58 5.05
N ASP A 70 -6.33 -16.55 4.37
CA ASP A 70 -6.24 -15.18 4.88
C ASP A 70 -7.50 -14.37 4.60
N TRP A 71 -8.40 -14.87 3.74
CA TRP A 71 -9.57 -14.11 3.26
C TRP A 71 -10.49 -13.67 4.39
N ALA A 72 -10.68 -14.50 5.41
CA ALA A 72 -11.52 -14.13 6.55
C ALA A 72 -10.97 -12.86 7.24
N ALA A 73 -9.66 -12.83 7.52
CA ALA A 73 -9.01 -11.67 8.14
C ALA A 73 -9.04 -10.44 7.24
N ILE A 74 -8.81 -10.61 5.94
CA ILE A 74 -8.85 -9.53 4.94
C ILE A 74 -10.26 -8.93 4.85
N VAL A 75 -11.29 -9.78 4.74
CA VAL A 75 -12.69 -9.35 4.64
C VAL A 75 -13.10 -8.62 5.92
N ASP A 76 -12.78 -9.15 7.10
CA ASP A 76 -13.10 -8.50 8.38
C ASP A 76 -12.44 -7.12 8.51
N ALA A 77 -11.18 -6.99 8.08
CA ALA A 77 -10.48 -5.72 8.05
C ALA A 77 -11.18 -4.70 7.13
N ILE A 78 -11.53 -5.11 5.91
CA ILE A 78 -12.26 -4.28 4.95
C ILE A 78 -13.62 -3.86 5.49
N VAL A 79 -14.39 -4.80 6.05
CA VAL A 79 -15.73 -4.54 6.61
C VAL A 79 -15.65 -3.58 7.78
N THR A 80 -14.68 -3.76 8.67
CA THR A 80 -14.44 -2.86 9.81
C THR A 80 -14.10 -1.46 9.35
N HIS A 81 -13.17 -1.33 8.41
CA HIS A 81 -12.76 -0.04 7.82
C HIS A 81 -13.92 0.68 7.14
N ALA A 82 -14.72 -0.04 6.34
CA ALA A 82 -15.87 0.53 5.64
C ALA A 82 -16.98 1.03 6.58
N ARG A 83 -17.08 0.44 7.78
CA ARG A 83 -18.07 0.80 8.79
C ARG A 83 -17.63 1.93 9.71
N ALA A 84 -16.33 2.14 9.88
CA ALA A 84 -15.74 3.12 10.78
C ALA A 84 -15.89 4.58 10.30
N LYS A 85 -16.96 4.91 9.57
CA LYS A 85 -17.26 6.26 9.08
C LYS A 85 -17.27 7.30 10.20
#